data_AF-A0A2G9T6G4-F1
#
_entry.id   AF-A0A2G9T6G4-F1
#
_cell.length_a   1.000
_cell.length_b   1.000
_cell.length_c   1.000
_cell.angle_alpha   90.00
_cell.angle_beta   90.00
_cell.angle_gamma   90.00
#
_symmetry.space_group_name_H-M   'P 1'
#
loop_
_entity.id
_entity.type
_entity.pdbx_description
1 polymer ?
#
loop_
_entity_poly.entity_id
_entity_poly.type
_entity_poly.pdbx_seq_one_letter_code
_entity_poly.pdbx_strand_id
1 'polypeptide(L)'
;MSINETVDWLCQIARGMAHLHSQVPAIVHGDLAARNVLVCSHPVDVTRYILKLTDFGISKRTRSETFATYDDPNKIPFKWLPPEVLRSREMTPKADVWSYGVLIHELYGIGEPYGMMGPEKVIHALN
;
A
#
# COMPACT_ATOMS: atom_id res chain seq x y z
N MET A 1 -2.94 -5.23 -20.12
CA MET A 1 -2.32 -3.93 -19.81
C MET A 1 -0.99 -3.88 -20.54
N SER A 2 -0.68 -2.79 -21.23
CA SER A 2 0.66 -2.64 -21.81
C SER A 2 1.69 -2.32 -20.71
N ILE A 3 2.97 -2.61 -20.93
CA ILE A 3 4.03 -2.25 -19.97
C ILE A 3 4.05 -0.74 -19.68
N ASN A 4 3.80 0.09 -20.69
CA ASN A 4 3.75 1.55 -20.55
C ASN A 4 2.56 2.00 -19.70
N GLU A 5 1.41 1.35 -19.86
CA GLU A 5 0.22 1.60 -19.04
C GLU A 5 0.47 1.19 -17.58
N THR A 6 1.09 0.02 -17.34
CA THR A 6 1.47 -0.40 -15.99
C THR A 6 2.45 0.57 -15.33
N VAL A 7 3.46 1.04 -16.05
CA VAL A 7 4.41 2.05 -15.54
C VAL A 7 3.70 3.36 -15.20
N ASP A 8 2.78 3.82 -16.05
CA ASP A 8 2.00 5.03 -15.78
C ASP A 8 1.15 4.88 -14.50
N TRP A 9 0.46 3.75 -14.34
CA TRP A 9 -0.35 3.46 -13.15
C TRP A 9 0.50 3.46 -11.88
N LEU A 10 1.65 2.79 -11.91
CA LEU A 10 2.60 2.75 -10.80
C LEU A 10 3.11 4.15 -10.43
N CYS A 11 3.45 4.98 -11.42
CA CYS A 11 3.83 6.37 -11.18
C CYS A 11 2.70 7.20 -10.53
N GLN A 12 1.45 7.01 -10.95
CA GLN A 12 0.30 7.70 -10.34
C GLN A 12 0.11 7.29 -8.86
N ILE A 13 0.18 5.99 -8.57
CA ILE A 13 0.08 5.45 -7.19
C ILE A 13 1.20 6.01 -6.31
N ALA A 14 2.45 5.98 -6.79
CA ALA A 14 3.60 6.50 -6.06
C ALA A 14 3.47 8.01 -5.76
N ARG A 15 2.94 8.80 -6.70
CA ARG A 15 2.65 10.24 -6.46
C ARG A 15 1.57 10.43 -5.39
N GLY A 16 0.53 9.61 -5.39
CA GLY A 16 -0.49 9.60 -4.34
C GLY A 16 0.11 9.32 -2.96
N MET A 17 0.98 8.31 -2.86
CA MET A 17 1.67 7.99 -1.62
C MET A 17 2.62 9.10 -1.16
N ALA A 18 3.40 9.67 -2.09
CA ALA A 18 4.29 10.79 -1.79
C ALA A 18 3.53 12.01 -1.24
N HIS A 19 2.29 12.25 -1.72
CA HIS A 19 1.43 13.29 -1.18
C HIS A 19 0.99 13.04 0.27
N LEU A 20 0.67 11.80 0.65
CA LEU A 20 0.34 11.44 2.04
C LEU A 20 1.55 11.61 2.95
N HIS A 21 2.72 11.17 2.47
CA HIS A 21 3.98 11.20 3.23
C HIS A 21 4.53 12.62 3.40
N SER A 22 4.14 13.58 2.55
CA SER A 22 4.56 14.98 2.65
C SER A 22 3.74 15.82 3.64
N GLN A 23 2.67 15.27 4.22
CA GLN A 23 1.88 15.96 5.24
C GLN A 23 2.68 16.14 6.54
N VAL A 24 2.29 17.11 7.37
CA VAL A 24 2.92 17.34 8.68
C VAL A 24 1.85 17.27 9.79
N PRO A 25 1.92 16.26 10.69
CA PRO A 25 2.75 15.04 10.59
C PRO A 25 2.36 14.16 9.39
N ALA A 26 3.31 13.33 8.94
CA ALA A 26 3.13 12.43 7.80
C ALA A 26 1.95 11.48 8.00
N ILE A 27 1.21 11.20 6.92
CA ILE A 27 0.11 10.24 6.92
C ILE A 27 0.62 8.92 6.35
N VAL A 28 0.50 7.84 7.11
CA VAL A 28 0.74 6.47 6.66
C VAL A 28 -0.61 5.89 6.19
N HIS A 29 -0.65 5.35 4.97
CA HIS A 29 -1.86 4.73 4.43
C HIS A 29 -2.19 3.46 5.23
N GLY A 30 -1.19 2.61 5.47
CA GLY A 30 -1.31 1.41 6.30
C GLY A 30 -1.97 0.21 5.61
N ASP A 31 -2.81 0.44 4.61
CA ASP A 31 -3.42 -0.61 3.77
C ASP A 31 -3.22 -0.43 2.27
N LEU A 32 -1.99 -0.18 1.82
CA LEU A 32 -1.75 -0.05 0.38
C LEU A 32 -1.75 -1.44 -0.28
N ALA A 33 -2.73 -1.67 -1.15
CA ALA A 33 -2.91 -2.91 -1.91
C ALA A 33 -3.65 -2.62 -3.22
N ALA A 34 -3.55 -3.51 -4.22
CA ALA A 34 -4.22 -3.31 -5.51
C ALA A 34 -5.74 -3.10 -5.36
N ARG A 35 -6.38 -3.78 -4.38
CA ARG A 35 -7.82 -3.61 -4.07
C ARG A 35 -8.20 -2.19 -3.62
N ASN A 36 -7.23 -1.43 -3.12
CA ASN A 36 -7.40 -0.08 -2.60
C ASN A 36 -6.91 1.00 -3.59
N VAL A 37 -6.81 0.65 -4.88
CA VAL A 37 -6.56 1.59 -5.98
C VAL A 37 -7.75 1.59 -6.92
N LEU A 38 -8.43 2.73 -7.02
CA LEU A 38 -9.54 2.94 -7.95
C LEU A 38 -9.00 3.33 -9.33
N VAL A 39 -9.54 2.68 -10.36
CA VAL A 39 -9.29 3.03 -11.77
C VAL A 39 -10.45 3.88 -12.26
N CYS A 40 -10.19 5.13 -12.61
CA CYS A 40 -11.19 6.07 -13.11
C CYS A 40 -10.91 6.42 -14.57
N SER A 41 -11.95 6.63 -15.38
CA SER A 41 -11.78 7.18 -16.73
C SER A 41 -11.15 8.57 -16.67
N HIS A 42 -10.19 8.84 -17.55
CA HIS A 42 -9.61 10.17 -17.65
C HIS A 42 -10.59 11.12 -18.39
N PRO A 43 -10.84 12.34 -17.86
CA PRO A 43 -11.95 13.19 -18.33
C PRO A 43 -11.71 13.83 -19.70
N VAL A 44 -10.48 13.83 -20.20
CA VAL A 44 -10.09 14.43 -21.49
C VAL A 44 -9.51 13.39 -22.45
N ASP A 45 -8.40 12.76 -22.08
CA ASP A 45 -7.80 11.64 -22.82
C ASP A 45 -8.50 10.31 -22.52
N VAL A 46 -9.47 9.92 -23.36
CA VAL A 46 -10.23 8.66 -23.21
C VAL A 46 -9.38 7.39 -23.39
N THR A 47 -8.12 7.51 -23.80
CA THR A 47 -7.18 6.38 -23.91
C THR A 47 -6.44 6.10 -22.60
N ARG A 48 -6.65 6.92 -21.56
CA ARG A 48 -5.96 6.85 -20.28
C ARG A 48 -6.91 6.68 -19.10
N TYR A 49 -6.33 6.26 -17.98
CA TYR A 49 -7.00 6.15 -16.70
C TYR A 49 -6.32 7.04 -15.65
N ILE A 50 -7.11 7.45 -14.66
CA ILE A 50 -6.66 8.14 -13.45
C ILE A 50 -6.74 7.15 -12.29
N LEU A 51 -5.63 6.96 -11.58
CA LEU A 51 -5.53 6.05 -10.45
C LEU A 51 -5.68 6.86 -9.16
N LYS A 52 -6.54 6.41 -8.25
CA LYS A 52 -6.80 7.08 -6.97
C LYS A 52 -6.67 6.10 -5.82
N LEU A 53 -5.94 6.51 -4.79
CA LEU A 53 -5.87 5.78 -3.53
C LEU A 53 -7.20 5.89 -2.78
N THR A 54 -7.64 4.80 -2.15
CA THR A 54 -8.88 4.73 -1.38
C THR A 54 -8.67 3.91 -0.10
N ASP A 55 -9.72 3.83 0.72
CA ASP A 55 -9.79 3.09 1.97
C ASP A 55 -8.77 3.55 3.03
N PHE A 56 -9.01 4.77 3.51
CA PHE A 56 -8.25 5.37 4.60
C PHE A 56 -8.73 4.92 5.99
N GLY A 57 -9.53 3.84 6.08
CA GLY A 57 -10.18 3.41 7.31
C GLY A 57 -9.22 3.07 8.45
N ILE A 58 -7.97 2.73 8.11
CA ILE A 58 -6.90 2.44 9.07
C ILE A 58 -5.68 3.37 8.92
N SER A 59 -5.77 4.40 8.06
CA SER A 59 -4.69 5.36 7.88
C SER A 59 -4.48 6.22 9.12
N LYS A 60 -3.23 6.59 9.37
CA LYS A 60 -2.85 7.30 10.59
C LYS A 60 -1.82 8.37 10.32
N ARG A 61 -1.95 9.49 11.04
CA ARG A 61 -0.86 10.45 11.22
C ARG A 61 0.19 9.85 12.17
N THR A 62 1.46 10.02 11.85
CA THR A 62 2.55 9.62 12.74
C THR A 62 2.55 10.46 14.03
N ARG A 63 3.01 9.87 15.13
CA ARG A 63 3.29 10.57 16.39
C ARG A 63 4.63 11.28 16.26
N SER A 64 4.63 12.60 16.33
CA SER A 64 5.86 13.40 16.29
C SER A 64 6.85 12.94 15.19
N GLU A 65 6.31 12.63 14.00
CA GLU A 65 7.06 12.17 12.81
C GLU A 65 7.77 10.81 12.90
N THR A 66 7.54 10.03 13.96
CA THR A 66 8.22 8.74 14.17
C THR A 66 7.44 7.56 13.61
N PHE A 67 6.25 7.28 14.14
CA PHE A 67 5.44 6.12 13.76
C PHE A 67 3.96 6.29 14.15
N ALA A 68 3.09 5.45 13.61
CA ALA A 68 1.73 5.24 14.07
C ALA A 68 1.52 3.77 14.46
N THR A 69 0.41 3.44 15.11
CA THR A 69 0.09 2.08 15.55
C THR A 69 -1.30 1.68 15.09
N TYR A 70 -1.48 0.41 14.73
CA TYR A 70 -2.82 -0.14 14.49
C TYR A 70 -3.66 -0.14 15.78
N ASP A 71 -4.92 0.29 15.68
CA ASP A 71 -5.85 0.25 16.82
C ASP A 71 -6.45 -1.14 17.03
N ASP A 72 -6.79 -1.83 15.94
CA ASP A 72 -7.47 -3.13 15.93
C ASP A 72 -6.56 -4.20 15.30
N PRO A 73 -6.08 -5.18 16.09
CA PRO A 73 -5.24 -6.27 15.58
C PRO A 73 -5.91 -7.12 14.49
N ASN A 74 -7.25 -7.13 14.42
CA ASN A 74 -7.98 -7.93 13.43
C ASN A 74 -8.08 -7.24 12.06
N LYS A 75 -7.69 -5.96 11.96
CA LYS A 75 -7.75 -5.17 10.72
C LYS A 75 -6.37 -4.95 10.09
N ILE A 76 -5.42 -5.83 10.38
CA ILE A 76 -4.04 -5.74 9.89
C ILE A 76 -3.92 -6.45 8.54
N PRO A 77 -3.52 -5.76 7.46
CA PRO A 77 -3.34 -6.36 6.12
C PRO A 77 -2.03 -7.14 6.02
N PHE A 78 -1.89 -8.21 6.79
CA PHE A 78 -0.61 -8.88 7.06
C PHE A 78 0.20 -9.29 5.81
N LYS A 79 -0.46 -9.62 4.68
CA LYS A 79 0.21 -9.99 3.42
C LYS A 79 0.88 -8.82 2.71
N TRP A 80 0.55 -7.58 3.05
CA TRP A 80 1.12 -6.37 2.42
C TRP A 80 2.10 -5.64 3.33
N LEU A 81 2.32 -6.12 4.56
CA LEU A 81 3.13 -5.42 5.55
C LEU A 81 4.55 -5.97 5.64
N PRO A 82 5.53 -5.11 5.93
CA PRO A 82 6.89 -5.55 6.15
C PRO A 82 7.03 -6.28 7.51
N PRO A 83 8.05 -7.13 7.66
CA PRO A 83 8.24 -7.95 8.86
C PRO A 83 8.40 -7.12 10.14
N GLU A 84 9.02 -5.94 10.10
CA GLU A 84 9.13 -5.05 11.25
C GLU A 84 7.77 -4.57 11.77
N VAL A 85 6.82 -4.25 10.88
CA VAL A 85 5.47 -3.83 11.27
C VAL A 85 4.68 -5.02 11.82
N LEU A 86 4.87 -6.22 11.25
CA LEU A 86 4.23 -7.43 11.77
C LEU A 86 4.69 -7.76 13.20
N ARG A 87 5.93 -7.39 13.56
CA ARG A 87 6.49 -7.58 14.91
C ARG A 87 6.06 -6.50 15.89
N SER A 88 6.21 -5.22 15.55
CA SER A 88 5.98 -4.11 16.49
C SER A 88 4.59 -3.49 16.41
N ARG A 89 3.88 -3.70 15.29
CA ARG A 89 2.65 -2.98 14.90
C ARG A 89 2.85 -1.48 14.69
N GLU A 90 4.09 -1.02 14.68
CA GLU A 90 4.45 0.36 14.43
C GLU A 90 4.63 0.57 12.93
N MET A 91 3.81 1.44 12.37
CA MET A 91 3.82 1.78 10.95
C MET A 91 4.49 3.14 10.73
N THR A 92 5.35 3.18 9.72
CA THR A 92 6.04 4.39 9.26
C THR A 92 5.75 4.58 7.77
N PRO A 93 6.09 5.73 7.16
CA PRO A 93 6.03 5.88 5.71
C PRO A 93 6.79 4.78 4.93
N LYS A 94 7.80 4.15 5.54
CA LYS A 94 8.52 3.03 4.93
C LYS A 94 7.70 1.74 4.85
N ALA A 95 6.73 1.55 5.74
CA ALA A 95 5.79 0.44 5.66
C ALA A 95 4.97 0.50 4.36
N ASP A 96 4.48 1.68 4.01
CA ASP A 96 3.79 1.91 2.75
C ASP A 96 4.68 1.66 1.52
N VAL A 97 5.99 1.93 1.62
CA VAL A 97 6.95 1.64 0.53
C VAL A 97 7.10 0.12 0.31
N TRP A 98 7.09 -0.67 1.39
CA TRP A 98 7.05 -2.13 1.26
C TRP A 98 5.75 -2.59 0.62
N SER A 99 4.61 -2.10 1.11
CA SER A 99 3.29 -2.41 0.56
C SER A 99 3.16 -2.04 -0.92
N TYR A 100 3.83 -0.95 -1.35
CA TYR A 100 3.93 -0.58 -2.76
C TYR A 100 4.68 -1.62 -3.60
N GLY A 101 5.75 -2.22 -3.06
CA GLY A 101 6.44 -3.35 -3.70
C GLY A 101 5.55 -4.58 -3.86
N VAL A 102 4.75 -4.89 -2.84
CA VAL A 102 3.77 -5.98 -2.88
C VAL A 102 2.67 -5.68 -3.91
N LEU A 103 2.18 -4.43 -3.97
CA LEU A 103 1.21 -3.98 -4.97
C LEU A 103 1.73 -4.11 -6.39
N ILE A 104 3.01 -3.81 -6.64
CA ILE A 104 3.64 -4.01 -7.95
C ILE A 104 3.50 -5.49 -8.35
N HIS A 105 3.80 -6.42 -7.45
CA HIS A 105 3.66 -7.86 -7.70
C HIS A 105 2.21 -8.25 -8.06
N GLU A 106 1.21 -7.66 -7.40
CA GLU A 106 -0.21 -7.85 -7.75
C GLU A 106 -0.54 -7.37 -9.16
N LEU A 107 -0.05 -6.18 -9.55
CA LEU A 107 -0.32 -5.59 -10.87
C LEU A 107 0.30 -6.38 -12.03
N TYR A 108 1.40 -7.08 -11.79
CA TYR A 108 1.99 -7.99 -12.79
C TYR A 108 1.27 -9.35 -12.87
N GLY A 109 0.15 -9.53 -12.16
CA GLY A 109 -0.74 -10.69 -12.32
C GLY A 109 -0.24 -11.95 -11.63
N ILE A 110 0.69 -11.85 -10.68
CA ILE A 110 1.29 -13.00 -9.98
C ILE A 110 0.37 -13.51 -8.84
N GLY A 111 -0.91 -13.13 -8.87
CA GLY A 111 -1.93 -13.54 -7.91
C GLY A 111 -1.80 -12.85 -6.55
N GLU A 112 -2.54 -13.36 -5.57
CA GLU A 112 -2.53 -12.83 -4.21
C GLU A 112 -1.13 -12.97 -3.59
N PRO A 113 -0.59 -11.92 -2.94
CA PRO A 113 0.70 -11.99 -2.27
C PRO A 113 0.74 -13.16 -1.29
N TYR A 114 1.75 -14.02 -1.39
CA TYR A 114 1.93 -15.21 -0.55
C TYR A 114 0.80 -16.27 -0.61
N GLY A 115 -0.13 -16.18 -1.57
CA GLY A 115 -1.20 -17.16 -1.77
C GLY A 115 -2.04 -17.44 -0.52
N MET A 116 -2.32 -18.72 -0.23
CA MET A 116 -3.12 -19.14 0.93
C MET A 116 -2.36 -19.16 2.26
N MET A 117 -1.17 -18.55 2.34
CA MET A 117 -0.41 -18.52 3.59
C MET A 117 -1.11 -17.65 4.65
N GLY A 118 -1.27 -18.23 5.84
CA GLY A 118 -1.72 -17.50 7.02
C GLY A 118 -0.60 -16.61 7.60
N PRO A 119 -0.94 -15.67 8.51
CA PRO A 119 -0.02 -14.65 9.02
C PRO A 119 1.30 -15.21 9.55
N GLU A 120 1.26 -16.28 10.35
CA GLU A 120 2.47 -16.85 10.96
C GLU A 120 3.45 -17.42 9.92
N LYS A 121 2.92 -18.05 8.87
CA LYS A 121 3.75 -18.59 7.79
C LYS A 121 4.40 -17.48 6.96
N VAL A 122 3.67 -16.39 6.72
CA VAL A 122 4.22 -15.20 6.03
C VAL A 122 5.33 -14.58 6.87
N ILE A 123 5.12 -14.40 8.18
CA ILE A 123 6.14 -13.85 9.08
C ILE A 123 7.40 -14.73 9.08
N HIS A 124 7.24 -16.06 9.13
CA HIS A 124 8.38 -16.96 9.09
C HIS A 124 9.13 -16.90 7.75
N ALA A 125 8.43 -16.80 6.62
CA ALA A 125 9.03 -16.74 5.28
C ALA A 125 9.78 -15.43 5.00
N LEU A 126 9.54 -14.38 5.78
CA LEU A 126 10.15 -13.05 5.63
C LEU A 126 11.37 -12.83 6.56
N ASN A 127 11.75 -13.83 7.37
CA ASN A 127 12.98 -13.84 8.17
C ASN A 127 14.04 -14.71 7.52
#